data_AF-A0AAW0SMC6-F1
#
_entry.id   AF-A0AAW0SMC6-F1
#
_cell.length_a   1.000
_cell.length_b   1.000
_cell.length_c   1.000
_cell.angle_alpha   90.00
_cell.angle_beta   90.00
_cell.angle_gamma   90.00
#
_symmetry.space_group_name_H-M   'P 1'
#
loop_
_entity.id
_entity.type
_entity.pdbx_description
1 polymer ?
#
loop_
_entity_poly.entity_id
_entity_poly.type
_entity_poly.pdbx_seq_one_letter_code
_entity_poly.pdbx_strand_id
1 'polypeptide(L)' 'MVLQCGIDECREKNGGCGHLCVSTVELNYYCQCQPGYRLIKKFNCEAMQPNMCSIVRGNR' A
#
# COMPACT_ATOMS: atom_id res chain seq x y z
N MET A 1 -27.51 -15.70 4.04
CA MET A 1 -26.07 -15.36 4.19
C MET A 1 -25.60 -14.86 2.84
N VAL A 2 -25.26 -13.58 2.73
CA VAL A 2 -24.87 -12.98 1.44
C VAL A 2 -23.44 -13.44 1.14
N LEU A 3 -23.27 -14.26 0.11
CA LEU A 3 -21.98 -14.52 -0.52
C LEU A 3 -21.76 -13.41 -1.56
N GLN A 4 -21.02 -12.36 -1.21
CA GLN A 4 -20.81 -11.22 -2.10
C GLN A 4 -19.63 -11.44 -3.08
N CYS A 5 -19.53 -12.64 -3.66
CA CYS A 5 -18.52 -12.97 -4.66
C CYS A 5 -18.75 -12.12 -5.92
N GLY A 6 -18.05 -11.00 -6.05
CA GLY A 6 -18.05 -10.22 -7.29
C GLY A 6 -17.97 -8.71 -7.14
N ILE A 7 -18.06 -8.17 -5.93
CA ILE A 7 -17.64 -6.78 -5.71
C ILE A 7 -16.14 -6.82 -5.49
N ASP A 8 -15.40 -6.35 -6.48
CA ASP A 8 -13.98 -6.07 -6.36
C ASP A 8 -13.86 -4.61 -5.95
N GLU A 9 -13.69 -4.34 -4.65
CA GLU A 9 -13.55 -3.00 -4.12
C GLU A 9 -12.34 -2.26 -4.71
N CYS A 10 -11.38 -3.00 -5.29
CA CYS A 10 -10.27 -2.41 -6.04
C CYS A 10 -10.72 -1.76 -7.35
N ARG A 11 -11.85 -2.18 -7.95
CA ARG A 11 -12.37 -1.55 -9.18
C ARG A 11 -12.81 -0.11 -8.95
N GLU A 12 -13.31 0.18 -7.75
CA GLU A 12 -13.72 1.52 -7.37
C GLU A 12 -12.53 2.28 -6.79
N LYS A 13 -11.98 3.23 -7.57
CA LYS A 13 -10.85 4.09 -7.16
C LYS A 13 -9.67 3.32 -6.54
N ASN A 14 -9.35 2.12 -7.04
CA ASN A 14 -8.25 1.29 -6.52
C ASN A 14 -8.45 0.91 -5.04
N GLY A 15 -9.68 0.82 -4.53
CA GLY A 15 -9.96 0.62 -3.10
C GLY A 15 -9.44 1.77 -2.21
N GLY A 16 -9.09 2.92 -2.80
CA GLY A 16 -8.39 4.01 -2.13
C GLY A 16 -6.89 3.74 -1.89
N CYS A 17 -6.33 2.67 -2.44
CA CYS A 17 -4.92 2.33 -2.29
C CYS A 17 -4.03 3.30 -3.08
N GLY A 18 -2.93 3.73 -2.45
CA GLY A 18 -1.93 4.60 -3.06
C GLY A 18 -1.10 3.91 -4.13
N HIS A 19 -0.89 2.59 -4.02
CA HIS A 19 -0.17 1.79 -5.01
C HIS A 19 -1.03 0.62 -5.51
N LEU A 20 -0.86 -0.57 -4.95
CA LEU A 20 -1.52 -1.79 -5.42
C LEU A 20 -2.73 -2.07 -4.51
N CYS A 21 -3.84 -2.48 -5.11
CA CYS A 21 -4.99 -3.02 -4.40
C CYS A 21 -5.11 -4.50 -4.72
N VAL A 22 -5.23 -5.34 -3.69
CA VAL A 22 -5.33 -6.78 -3.82
C VAL A 22 -6.69 -7.22 -3.28
N SER A 23 -7.57 -7.66 -4.17
CA SER A 23 -8.84 -8.29 -3.80
C SER A 23 -8.60 -9.72 -3.31
N THR A 24 -9.29 -10.12 -2.24
CA THR A 24 -9.21 -11.45 -1.65
C THR A 24 -10.51 -12.21 -1.91
N VAL A 25 -10.41 -13.54 -1.88
CA VAL A 25 -11.54 -14.45 -2.14
C VAL A 25 -12.62 -14.33 -1.05
N GLU A 26 -12.27 -13.82 0.13
CA GLU A 26 -13.12 -13.71 1.33
C GLU A 26 -13.86 -12.37 1.46
N LEU A 27 -14.27 -11.75 0.35
CA LEU A 27 -15.03 -10.48 0.36
C LEU A 27 -14.27 -9.33 1.05
N ASN A 28 -12.96 -9.30 0.85
CA ASN A 28 -12.11 -8.31 1.47
C ASN A 28 -11.04 -7.87 0.47
N TYR A 29 -10.36 -6.79 0.78
CA TYR A 29 -9.22 -6.32 0.01
C TYR A 29 -8.19 -5.70 0.94
N TYR A 30 -6.94 -5.62 0.47
CA TYR A 30 -5.90 -4.89 1.16
C TYR A 30 -5.01 -4.14 0.19
N CYS A 31 -4.47 -3.03 0.65
CA CYS A 31 -3.51 -2.25 -0.11
C CYS A 31 -2.10 -2.81 0.09
N GLN A 32 -1.33 -2.86 -0.98
CA GLN A 32 0.07 -3.26 -0.98
C GLN A 32 0.93 -2.14 -1.60
N CYS A 33 2.09 -1.90 -1.01
CA CYS A 33 3.05 -0.94 -1.53
C CYS A 33 4.14 -1.63 -2.34
N GLN A 34 4.66 -0.93 -3.35
CA GLN A 34 5.84 -1.37 -4.09
C GLN A 34 7.07 -1.51 -3.17
N PRO A 35 8.06 -2.34 -3.55
CA PRO A 35 9.33 -2.42 -2.82
C PRO A 35 9.95 -1.04 -2.60
N GLY A 36 10.48 -0.80 -1.39
CA GLY A 36 10.99 0.52 -1.00
C GLY A 36 9.91 1.49 -0.50
N TYR A 37 8.66 1.04 -0.35
CA TYR A 37 7.57 1.81 0.26
C TYR A 37 6.89 0.99 1.36
N ARG A 38 6.47 1.67 2.42
CA ARG A 38 5.68 1.08 3.51
C ARG A 38 4.25 1.56 3.44
N LEU A 39 3.32 0.67 3.77
CA LEU A 39 1.92 1.03 3.92
C LEU A 39 1.75 1.86 5.21
N ILE A 40 1.22 3.06 5.05
CA ILE A 40 0.86 3.99 6.09
C ILE A 40 -0.66 3.98 6.21
N LYS A 41 -1.13 3.58 7.39
CA LYS A 41 -2.55 3.29 7.66
C LYS A 41 -3.02 2.10 6.79
N LYS A 42 -4.23 2.19 6.26
CA LYS A 42 -4.84 1.15 5.42
C LYS A 42 -4.63 1.35 3.92
N PHE A 43 -4.26 2.56 3.47
CA PHE A 43 -4.34 2.92 2.05
C PHE A 43 -3.15 3.71 1.49
N ASN A 44 -2.38 4.44 2.30
CA ASN A 44 -1.31 5.30 1.76
C ASN A 44 0.02 4.56 1.71
N CYS A 45 0.88 4.86 0.74
CA CYS A 45 2.22 4.29 0.65
C CYS A 45 3.25 5.42 0.78
N GLU A 46 4.16 5.31 1.75
CA GLU A 46 5.27 6.24 1.90
C GLU A 46 6.59 5.57 1.54
N ALA A 47 7.47 6.28 0.85
CA ALA A 47 8.79 5.80 0.54
C ALA A 47 9.53 5.50 1.85
N MET A 48 9.90 4.23 2.03
CA MET A 48 10.90 3.84 3.00
C MET A 48 12.21 4.37 2.43
N GLN A 49 12.57 5.61 2.76
CA GLN A 49 13.83 6.21 2.35
C GLN A 49 14.95 5.18 2.57
N PRO A 50 15.49 4.54 1.52
CA PRO A 50 16.32 3.37 1.71
C PRO A 50 17.64 3.71 2.38
N ASN A 51 17.99 5.01 2.49
CA ASN A 51 19.19 5.50 3.13
C ASN A 51 19.03 6.96 3.58
N MET A 52 18.50 7.22 4.79
CA MET A 52 19.02 8.37 5.55
C MET A 52 20.26 7.94 6.36
N CYS A 53 21.23 7.36 5.66
CA CYS A 53 22.58 7.19 6.17
C CYS A 53 23.55 7.56 5.05
N SER A 54 23.59 8.85 4.68
CA SER A 54 24.63 9.47 3.82
C SER A 54 24.55 11.01 3.77
N ILE A 55 24.18 11.69 4.86
CA ILE A 55 24.66 13.07 5.07
C ILE A 55 25.11 13.20 6.53
N VAL A 56 26.15 12.45 6.93
CA VAL A 56 27.12 13.06 7.82
C VAL A 56 27.94 13.94 6.90
N ARG A 57 27.60 15.24 6.79
CA ARG A 57 28.57 16.20 6.30
C ARG A 57 29.71 16.08 7.31
N GLY A 58 30.76 15.35 6.95
CA GLY A 58 32.00 15.34 7.69
C GLY A 58 32.49 16.78 7.68
N ASN A 59 32.14 17.53 8.72
CA ASN A 59 32.74 18.80 9.01
C ASN A 59 34.13 18.47 9.57
N ARG A 60 35.11 18.45 8.66
CA ARG A 60 36.49 18.71 9.02
C ARG A 60 36.59 20.16 9.50
#